data_AF-A0A9X7HD17-F1
#
_entry.id   AF-A0A9X7HD17-F1
#
_cell.length_a   1.000
_cell.length_b   1.000
_cell.length_c   1.000
_cell.angle_alpha   90.00
_cell.angle_beta   90.00
_cell.angle_gamma   90.00
#
_symmetry.space_group_name_H-M   'P 1'
#
loop_
_entity.id
_entity.type
_entity.pdbx_description
1 polymer ?
#
loop_
_entity_poly.entity_id
_entity_poly.type
_entity_poly.pdbx_seq_one_letter_code
_entity_poly.pdbx_strand_id
1 'polypeptide(L)' 'MNFTHLAVAPLYIIVSLIGLGYLIFCWKDKGCLSMLFKIYSILHISIYFVALYLYITGK' A
#
# COMPACT_ATOMS: atom_id res chain seq x y z
N MET A 1 12.74 1.95 -15.14
CA MET A 1 12.61 1.61 -13.71
C MET A 1 11.75 0.35 -13.61
N ASN A 2 12.30 -0.77 -13.18
CA ASN A 2 11.58 -2.04 -13.10
C ASN A 2 10.54 -1.95 -11.97
N PHE A 3 9.25 -1.85 -12.34
CA PHE A 3 8.14 -1.80 -11.39
C PHE A 3 8.12 -3.01 -10.43
N THR A 4 8.64 -4.14 -10.88
CA THR A 4 8.80 -5.39 -10.13
C THR A 4 9.74 -5.25 -8.92
N HIS A 5 10.71 -4.33 -8.96
CA HIS A 5 11.64 -4.12 -7.84
C HIS A 5 10.96 -3.44 -6.63
N LEU A 6 9.80 -2.80 -6.83
CA LEU A 6 9.01 -2.23 -5.73
C LEU A 6 8.41 -3.31 -4.83
N ALA A 7 8.11 -4.50 -5.38
CA ALA A 7 7.58 -5.62 -4.59
C ALA A 7 8.61 -6.17 -3.59
N VAL A 8 9.90 -6.06 -3.92
CA VAL A 8 11.02 -6.57 -3.11
C VAL A 8 11.63 -5.46 -2.23
N ALA A 9 11.28 -4.19 -2.49
CA ALA A 9 11.80 -3.07 -1.73
C ALA A 9 11.24 -3.09 -0.29
N PRO A 10 12.10 -3.21 0.74
CA PRO A 10 11.65 -3.36 2.13
C PRO A 10 10.81 -2.17 2.60
N LEU A 11 11.14 -0.96 2.15
CA LEU A 11 10.36 0.24 2.40
C LEU A 11 8.91 0.12 1.91
N TYR A 12 8.68 -0.44 0.72
CA TYR A 12 7.33 -0.54 0.15
C TYR A 12 6.47 -1.55 0.90
N ILE A 13 7.09 -2.63 1.39
CA ILE A 13 6.44 -3.64 2.23
C ILE A 13 6.04 -3.02 3.58
N ILE A 14 6.98 -2.31 4.23
CA ILE A 14 6.74 -1.64 5.51
C ILE A 14 5.64 -0.58 5.40
N VAL A 15 5.69 0.27 4.37
CA VAL A 15 4.68 1.31 4.12
C VAL A 15 3.30 0.68 3.88
N SER A 16 3.22 -0.44 3.16
CA SER A 16 1.95 -1.14 2.93
C SER A 16 1.39 -1.76 4.22
N LEU A 17 2.25 -2.34 5.07
CA LEU A 17 1.88 -2.86 6.40
C LEU A 17 1.37 -1.74 7.33
N ILE A 18 2.07 -0.61 7.38
CA ILE A 18 1.66 0.56 8.17
C ILE A 18 0.34 1.12 7.64
N GLY A 19 0.16 1.19 6.32
CA GLY A 19 -1.09 1.64 5.68
C GLY A 19 -2.28 0.75 6.03
N LEU A 20 -2.09 -0.58 6.02
CA LEU A 20 -3.10 -1.55 6.48
C LEU A 20 -3.43 -1.36 7.96
N GLY A 21 -2.42 -1.24 8.81
CA GLY A 21 -2.59 -0.99 10.26
C GLY A 21 -3.35 0.31 10.53
N TYR A 22 -2.99 1.38 9.81
CA TYR A 22 -3.67 2.66 9.89
C TYR A 22 -5.13 2.56 9.44
N LEU A 23 -5.41 1.84 8.36
CA LEU A 23 -6.77 1.65 7.85
C LEU A 23 -7.67 0.96 8.89
N ILE A 24 -7.15 -0.06 9.57
CA ILE A 24 -7.86 -0.83 10.61
C ILE A 24 -8.05 0.04 11.87
N PHE A 25 -7.01 0.70 12.35
CA PHE A 25 -7.04 1.50 13.58
C PHE A 25 -7.93 2.74 13.43
N CYS A 26 -7.82 3.44 12.30
CA CYS A 26 -8.60 4.64 12.01
C CYS A 26 -9.92 4.34 11.27
N TRP A 27 -10.36 3.08 11.13
CA TRP A 27 -11.58 2.75 10.38
C TRP A 27 -12.79 3.56 10.91
N LYS A 28 -12.93 3.64 12.23
CA LYS A 28 -14.05 4.31 12.90
C LYS A 28 -13.90 5.83 13.00
N ASP A 29 -12.72 6.35 12.64
CA ASP A 29 -12.41 7.77 12.64
C ASP A 29 -12.97 8.45 11.37
N LYS A 30 -13.69 9.58 11.56
CA LYS A 30 -14.36 10.35 10.50
C LYS A 30 -13.63 11.67 10.16
N GLY A 31 -12.41 11.88 10.65
CA GLY A 31 -11.64 13.09 10.34
C GLY A 31 -11.35 13.22 8.83
N CYS A 32 -11.41 14.44 8.31
CA CYS A 32 -11.10 14.73 6.90
C CYS A 32 -9.68 14.28 6.50
N LEU A 33 -8.69 14.50 7.39
CA LEU A 33 -7.32 14.01 7.21
C LEU A 33 -7.26 12.48 7.20
N SER A 34 -7.99 11.80 8.09
CA SER A 34 -8.07 10.33 8.13
C SER A 34 -8.63 9.77 6.83
N MET A 35 -9.60 10.46 6.21
CA MET A 35 -10.16 10.08 4.91
C MET A 35 -9.13 10.17 3.77
N LEU A 36 -8.33 11.24 3.73
CA LEU A 36 -7.25 11.37 2.75
C LEU A 36 -6.18 10.27 2.90
N PHE A 37 -5.77 9.99 4.14
CA PHE A 37 -4.82 8.90 4.43
C PHE A 37 -5.36 7.51 4.11
N LYS A 38 -6.67 7.28 4.29
CA LYS A 38 -7.33 6.04 3.87
C LYS A 38 -7.26 5.86 2.37
N ILE A 39 -7.62 6.89 1.59
CA ILE A 39 -7.56 6.84 0.12
C ILE A 39 -6.12 6.60 -0.36
N TYR A 40 -5.15 7.32 0.22
CA TYR A 40 -3.73 7.13 -0.07
C TYR A 40 -3.28 5.69 0.22
N SER A 41 -3.64 5.16 1.39
CA SER A 41 -3.30 3.79 1.79
C SER A 41 -3.89 2.76 0.82
N ILE A 42 -5.15 2.92 0.41
CA ILE A 42 -5.80 2.01 -0.54
C ILE A 42 -5.08 2.04 -1.90
N LEU A 43 -4.76 3.23 -2.42
CA LEU A 43 -4.01 3.37 -3.68
C LEU A 43 -2.63 2.73 -3.58
N HIS A 44 -1.90 2.99 -2.49
CA HIS A 44 -0.55 2.47 -2.28
C HIS A 44 -0.54 0.94 -2.15
N ILE A 45 -1.51 0.36 -1.42
CA ILE A 45 -1.69 -1.09 -1.30
C ILE A 45 -2.03 -1.71 -2.66
N SER A 46 -2.92 -1.08 -3.44
CA SER A 46 -3.28 -1.56 -4.79
C SER A 46 -2.06 -1.60 -5.71
N ILE A 47 -1.24 -0.54 -5.73
CA ILE A 47 0.01 -0.49 -6.49
C ILE A 47 0.98 -1.58 -6.04
N TYR A 48 1.09 -1.81 -4.73
CA TYR A 48 1.92 -2.90 -4.20
C TYR A 48 1.44 -4.28 -4.68
N PHE A 49 0.12 -4.55 -4.66
CA PHE A 49 -0.44 -5.80 -5.18
C PHE A 49 -0.16 -5.99 -6.68
N VAL A 50 -0.29 -4.92 -7.48
CA VAL A 50 0.04 -4.97 -8.91
C VAL A 50 1.53 -5.27 -9.12
N ALA A 51 2.41 -4.59 -8.37
CA ALA A 51 3.85 -4.83 -8.44
C ALA A 51 4.23 -6.25 -8.01
N LEU A 52 3.59 -6.76 -6.95
CA LEU A 52 3.77 -8.12 -6.46
C LEU A 52 3.28 -9.16 -7.47
N TYR A 53 2.13 -8.91 -8.10
CA TYR A 53 1.59 -9.79 -9.14
C TYR A 53 2.51 -9.87 -10.35
N LEU A 54 3.02 -8.73 -10.83
CA LEU A 54 3.99 -8.68 -11.93
C LEU A 54 5.29 -9.41 -11.57
N TYR A 55 5.80 -9.18 -10.35
CA TYR A 55 6.98 -9.86 -9.83
C TYR A 55 6.81 -11.39 -9.81
N ILE A 56 5.67 -11.89 -9.31
CA ILE A 56 5.36 -13.33 -9.28
C ILE A 56 5.16 -13.90 -10.70
N THR A 57 4.52 -13.12 -11.59
CA THR A 57 4.27 -13.53 -12.98
C THR A 57 5.53 -13.48 -13.85
N GLY A 58 6.64 -12.93 -13.33
CA GLY A 58 7.91 -12.80 -14.06
C GLY A 58 7.82 -11.91 -15.30
N LYS A 59 6.84 -10.99 -15.32
CA LYS A 59 6.62 -10.00 -16.38
C LYS A 59 7.07 -8.62 -15.91
#